data_AF-A0A7S1BEW6-F1
#
_entry.id   AF-A0A7S1BEW6-F1
#
_cell.length_a   1.000
_cell.length_b   1.000
_cell.length_c   1.000
_cell.angle_alpha   90.00
_cell.angle_beta   90.00
_cell.angle_gamma   90.00
#
_symmetry.space_group_name_H-M   'P 1'
#
loop_
_entity.id
_entity.type
_entity.pdbx_description
1 polymer ?
#
loop_
_entity_poly.entity_id
_entity_poly.type
_entity_poly.pdbx_seq_one_letter_code
_entity_poly.pdbx_strand_id
1 'polypeptide(L)'
;MLGIPVFGLCDCNPFGVAVLQTYRRGSERTGHDRDRYSADIRWLGLRPSHVAGLKLPKPVYQKLTNRDLKRVELLLSETNQFVGSNEERRSELQAMISMGVKVELESLQWLGVDFFTNWLTERIETVDVI
;
A
#
# COMPACT_ATOMS: atom_id res chain seq x y z
N MET A 1 4.42 1.06 -23.68
CA MET A 1 4.62 1.71 -22.37
C MET A 1 6.04 2.26 -22.32
N LEU A 2 6.28 3.45 -21.75
CA LEU A 2 7.57 4.18 -21.82
C LEU A 2 8.73 3.56 -21.00
N GLY A 3 8.54 2.37 -20.40
CA GLY A 3 9.57 1.70 -19.60
C GLY A 3 9.92 2.39 -18.28
N ILE A 4 9.17 3.43 -17.90
CA ILE A 4 9.40 4.20 -16.66
C ILE A 4 8.78 3.42 -15.49
N PRO A 5 9.54 3.14 -14.42
CA PRO A 5 9.01 2.47 -13.24
C PRO A 5 7.94 3.34 -12.55
N VAL A 6 6.84 2.70 -12.13
CA VAL A 6 5.75 3.37 -11.41
C VAL A 6 5.68 2.84 -9.98
N PHE A 7 5.78 3.74 -9.01
CA PHE A 7 5.74 3.42 -7.59
C PHE A 7 4.47 3.96 -6.94
N GLY A 8 3.83 3.13 -6.13
CA GLY A 8 2.64 3.45 -5.37
C GLY A 8 2.94 3.66 -3.89
N LEU A 9 2.62 4.85 -3.40
CA LEU A 9 2.70 5.22 -1.99
C LEU A 9 1.30 5.60 -1.49
N CYS A 10 0.85 4.95 -0.42
CA CYS A 10 -0.44 5.22 0.20
C CYS A 10 -0.38 5.00 1.72
N ASP A 11 -1.45 5.35 2.42
CA ASP A 11 -1.60 5.04 3.84
C ASP A 11 -1.49 3.53 4.12
N CYS A 12 -1.08 3.19 5.33
CA CYS A 12 -1.09 1.81 5.82
C CYS A 12 -2.51 1.43 6.23
N ASN A 13 -3.40 1.34 5.24
CA ASN A 13 -4.79 0.96 5.42
C ASN A 13 -5.33 0.24 4.15
N PRO A 14 -6.45 -0.51 4.25
CA PRO A 14 -6.98 -1.26 3.11
C PRO A 14 -7.52 -0.39 1.98
N PHE A 15 -7.86 0.87 2.26
CA PHE A 15 -8.33 1.80 1.24
C PHE A 15 -7.18 2.26 0.34
N GLY A 16 -6.03 2.61 0.92
CA GLY A 16 -4.81 2.96 0.20
C GLY A 16 -4.37 1.85 -0.76
N VAL A 17 -4.32 0.60 -0.26
CA VAL A 17 -3.96 -0.55 -1.10
C VAL A 17 -4.96 -0.75 -2.26
N ALA A 18 -6.25 -0.53 -2.03
CA ALA A 18 -7.24 -0.61 -3.10
C ALA A 18 -7.11 0.51 -4.16
N VAL A 19 -6.54 1.66 -3.81
CA VAL A 19 -6.17 2.68 -4.80
C VAL A 19 -5.07 2.15 -5.70
N LEU A 20 -4.04 1.50 -5.14
CA LEU A 20 -2.96 0.87 -5.94
C LEU A 20 -3.51 -0.21 -6.86
N GLN A 21 -4.42 -1.05 -6.37
CA GLN A 21 -5.12 -2.04 -7.19
C GLN A 21 -5.84 -1.41 -8.39
N THR A 22 -6.47 -0.25 -8.19
CA THR A 22 -7.20 0.45 -9.27
C THR A 22 -6.26 0.90 -10.38
N TYR A 23 -5.08 1.43 -10.03
CA TYR A 23 -4.04 1.78 -11.01
C TYR A 23 -3.41 0.54 -11.66
N ARG A 24 -3.31 -0.59 -10.95
CA ARG A 24 -2.77 -1.83 -11.50
C ARG A 24 -3.68 -2.45 -12.56
N ARG A 25 -4.99 -2.54 -12.27
CA ARG A 25 -6.00 -3.17 -13.15
C ARG A 25 -6.51 -2.25 -14.26
N GLY A 26 -6.42 -0.94 -14.05
CA GLY A 26 -7.29 0.02 -14.73
C GLY A 26 -8.70 0.03 -14.11
N SER A 27 -9.37 1.17 -14.17
CA SER A 27 -10.72 1.35 -13.62
C SER A 27 -11.77 0.54 -14.40
N GLU A 28 -12.79 -0.01 -13.74
CA GLU A 28 -13.91 -0.67 -14.44
C GLU A 28 -14.72 0.30 -15.29
N ARG A 29 -14.74 1.58 -14.90
CA ARG A 29 -15.44 2.64 -15.64
C ARG A 29 -14.81 2.92 -17.02
N THR A 30 -13.60 2.45 -17.28
CA THR A 30 -12.83 2.71 -18.51
C THR A 30 -13.01 1.65 -19.62
N GLY A 31 -13.89 0.66 -19.44
CA GLY A 31 -14.38 -0.18 -20.54
C GLY A 31 -13.29 -0.91 -21.35
N HIS A 32 -13.32 -0.75 -22.68
CA HIS A 32 -12.41 -1.37 -23.67
C HIS A 32 -10.98 -0.80 -23.66
N ASP A 33 -10.72 0.30 -22.95
CA ASP A 33 -9.44 1.00 -22.96
C ASP A 33 -8.63 0.75 -21.66
N ARG A 34 -8.96 -0.31 -20.92
CA ARG A 34 -8.35 -0.68 -19.62
C ARG A 34 -6.83 -0.76 -19.67
N ASP A 35 -6.28 -1.30 -20.76
CA ASP A 35 -4.83 -1.48 -20.93
C ASP A 35 -4.08 -0.16 -21.14
N ARG A 36 -4.78 0.93 -21.50
CA ARG A 36 -4.15 2.26 -21.61
C ARG A 36 -3.96 2.95 -20.26
N TYR A 37 -4.77 2.57 -19.26
CA TYR A 37 -4.78 3.22 -17.95
C TYR A 37 -4.24 2.33 -16.83
N SER A 38 -3.84 1.09 -17.14
CA SER A 38 -3.15 0.22 -16.21
C SER A 38 -1.67 0.60 -16.14
N ALA A 39 -1.12 0.55 -14.93
CA ALA A 39 0.30 0.71 -14.69
C ALA A 39 0.84 -0.51 -13.95
N ASP A 40 2.08 -0.91 -14.23
CA ASP A 40 2.81 -1.87 -13.41
C ASP A 40 3.31 -1.20 -12.13
N ILE A 41 2.35 -0.82 -11.30
CA ILE A 41 2.59 -0.14 -10.04
C ILE A 41 3.17 -1.12 -9.01
N ARG A 42 4.33 -0.76 -8.48
CA ARG A 42 4.98 -1.47 -7.38
C ARG A 42 4.71 -0.72 -6.08
N TRP A 43 4.31 -1.44 -5.05
CA TRP A 43 3.95 -0.89 -3.75
C TRP A 43 5.21 -0.52 -2.97
N LEU A 44 5.47 0.78 -2.89
CA LEU A 44 6.60 1.35 -2.16
C LEU A 44 6.33 1.37 -0.66
N GLY A 45 5.10 1.69 -0.26
CA GLY A 45 4.69 1.81 1.13
C GLY A 45 3.39 2.59 1.26
N LEU A 46 3.00 3.03 2.46
CA LEU A 46 3.50 2.62 3.76
C LEU A 46 2.98 1.21 4.08
N ARG A 47 3.89 0.26 4.27
CA ARG A 47 3.54 -1.15 4.52
C ARG A 47 3.42 -1.45 6.02
N PRO A 48 2.61 -2.44 6.42
CA PRO A 48 2.56 -2.93 7.80
C PRO A 48 3.94 -3.28 8.38
N SER A 49 4.82 -3.93 7.62
CA SER A 49 6.21 -4.21 8.03
C SER A 49 7.01 -2.94 8.33
N HIS A 50 6.83 -1.88 7.53
CA HIS A 50 7.44 -0.58 7.78
C HIS A 50 6.91 0.02 9.07
N VAL A 51 5.59 0.07 9.25
CA VAL A 51 4.94 0.61 10.46
C VAL A 51 5.44 -0.10 11.72
N ALA A 52 5.61 -1.41 11.68
CA ALA A 52 6.13 -2.20 12.80
C ALA A 52 7.54 -1.79 13.23
N GLY A 53 8.37 -1.29 12.31
CA GLY A 53 9.72 -0.79 12.58
C GLY A 53 9.76 0.67 13.07
N LEU A 54 8.67 1.42 12.96
CA LEU A 54 8.63 2.84 13.30
C LEU A 54 8.18 3.08 14.74
N LYS A 55 8.84 4.05 15.41
CA LYS A 55 8.50 4.47 16.76
C LYS A 55 7.45 5.59 16.75
N LEU A 56 6.25 5.28 16.25
CA LEU A 56 5.16 6.26 16.18
C LEU A 56 4.42 6.37 17.53
N PRO A 57 3.86 7.54 17.87
CA PRO A 57 3.12 7.71 19.11
C PRO A 57 1.75 7.01 19.05
N LYS A 58 1.29 6.46 20.17
CA LYS A 58 0.02 5.71 20.26
C LYS A 58 -1.20 6.35 19.56
N PRO A 59 -1.41 7.69 19.60
CA PRO A 59 -2.58 8.31 18.98
C PRO A 59 -2.69 8.19 17.47
N VAL A 60 -1.60 7.90 16.74
CA VAL A 60 -1.67 7.78 15.27
C VAL A 60 -2.24 6.43 14.81
N TYR A 61 -2.27 5.44 15.70
CA TYR A 61 -2.77 4.11 15.39
C TYR A 61 -4.28 4.07 15.56
N GLN A 62 -4.98 3.82 14.47
CA GLN A 62 -6.44 3.67 14.47
C GLN A 62 -6.78 2.19 14.38
N LYS A 63 -7.75 1.70 15.16
CA LYS A 63 -8.18 0.29 15.06
C LYS A 63 -8.80 0.01 13.69
N LEU A 64 -8.53 -1.17 13.15
CA LEU A 64 -9.25 -1.66 11.98
C LEU A 64 -10.73 -1.86 12.33
N THR A 65 -11.59 -1.40 11.43
CA THR A 65 -13.04 -1.63 11.54
C THR A 65 -13.43 -2.92 10.81
N ASN A 66 -14.65 -3.41 11.05
CA ASN A 66 -15.21 -4.53 10.27
C ASN A 66 -15.24 -4.24 8.76
N ARG A 67 -15.42 -2.96 8.37
CA ARG A 67 -15.38 -2.54 6.97
C ARG A 67 -13.96 -2.66 6.40
N ASP A 68 -12.96 -2.30 7.20
CA ASP A 68 -11.55 -2.42 6.82
C ASP A 68 -11.19 -3.90 6.62
N LEU A 69 -11.56 -4.78 7.57
CA LEU A 69 -11.30 -6.22 7.49
C LEU A 69 -11.93 -6.86 6.23
N LYS A 70 -13.21 -6.60 5.96
CA LYS A 70 -13.88 -7.05 4.73
C LYS A 70 -13.15 -6.60 3.46
N ARG A 71 -12.54 -5.41 3.50
CA ARG A 71 -11.79 -4.90 2.35
C ARG A 71 -10.44 -5.61 2.20
N VAL A 72 -9.76 -5.95 3.29
CA VAL A 72 -8.55 -6.78 3.24
C VAL A 72 -8.86 -8.18 2.69
N GLU A 73 -9.97 -8.79 3.10
CA GLU A 73 -10.42 -10.08 2.55
C GLU A 73 -10.63 -10.03 1.03
N LEU A 74 -11.26 -8.98 0.52
CA LEU A 74 -11.40 -8.74 -0.93
C LEU A 74 -10.06 -8.52 -1.63
N LEU A 75 -9.10 -7.87 -0.95
CA LEU A 75 -7.75 -7.70 -1.46
C LEU A 75 -7.00 -9.03 -1.54
N LEU A 76 -7.16 -9.90 -0.55
CA LEU A 76 -6.52 -11.22 -0.44
C LEU A 76 -7.08 -12.29 -1.39
N SER A 77 -8.23 -12.03 -2.02
CA SER A 77 -8.81 -12.93 -3.02
C SER A 77 -7.79 -13.29 -4.11
N GLU A 78 -7.70 -14.58 -4.48
CA GLU A 78 -6.79 -15.05 -5.54
C GLU A 78 -7.06 -14.41 -6.90
N THR A 79 -8.30 -13.97 -7.14
CA THR A 79 -8.72 -13.26 -8.35
C THR A 79 -8.28 -11.79 -8.38
N ASN A 80 -7.73 -11.28 -7.28
CA ASN A 80 -7.30 -9.89 -7.19
C ASN A 80 -5.96 -9.70 -7.92
N GLN A 81 -5.97 -8.98 -9.04
CA GLN A 81 -4.75 -8.77 -9.86
C GLN A 81 -3.61 -8.02 -9.16
N PHE A 82 -3.89 -7.30 -8.07
CA PHE A 82 -2.84 -6.62 -7.32
C PHE A 82 -2.10 -7.58 -6.39
N VAL A 83 -2.81 -8.45 -5.68
CA VAL A 83 -2.20 -9.44 -4.78
C VAL A 83 -1.84 -10.71 -5.57
N GLY A 84 -2.79 -11.30 -6.29
CA GLY A 84 -2.57 -12.41 -7.22
C GLY A 84 -1.69 -13.50 -6.62
N SER A 85 -0.61 -13.86 -7.30
CA SER A 85 0.42 -14.78 -6.84
C SER A 85 1.61 -14.10 -6.13
N ASN A 86 1.53 -12.80 -5.84
CA ASN A 86 2.59 -12.06 -5.15
C ASN A 86 2.49 -12.29 -3.63
N GLU A 87 3.32 -13.20 -3.13
CA GLU A 87 3.34 -13.59 -1.72
C GLU A 87 3.79 -12.47 -0.78
N GLU A 88 4.62 -11.54 -1.24
CA GLU A 88 5.06 -10.40 -0.42
C GLU A 88 3.87 -9.47 -0.13
N ARG A 89 3.06 -9.14 -1.14
CA ARG A 89 1.84 -8.33 -0.96
C ARG A 89 0.82 -9.04 -0.08
N ARG A 90 0.69 -10.36 -0.24
CA ARG A 90 -0.18 -11.18 0.62
C ARG A 90 0.29 -11.15 2.08
N SER A 91 1.58 -11.29 2.30
CA SER A 91 2.19 -11.27 3.64
C SER A 91 1.94 -9.92 4.33
N GLU A 92 2.11 -8.80 3.61
CA GLU A 92 1.79 -7.47 4.16
C GLU A 92 0.31 -7.33 4.52
N LEU A 93 -0.61 -7.78 3.68
CA LEU A 93 -2.04 -7.72 4.00
C LEU A 93 -2.43 -8.60 5.19
N GLN A 94 -1.81 -9.77 5.33
CA GLN A 94 -1.98 -10.61 6.52
C GLN A 94 -1.39 -9.93 7.76
N ALA A 95 -0.21 -9.31 7.65
CA ALA A 95 0.40 -8.52 8.71
C ALA A 95 -0.49 -7.34 9.12
N MET A 96 -1.20 -6.71 8.18
CA MET A 96 -2.19 -5.67 8.49
C MET A 96 -3.31 -6.20 9.41
N ILE A 97 -3.85 -7.38 9.11
CA ILE A 97 -4.87 -8.03 9.95
C ILE A 97 -4.29 -8.36 11.32
N SER A 98 -3.09 -8.97 11.39
CA SER A 98 -2.43 -9.33 12.65
C SER A 98 -2.10 -8.11 13.51
N MET A 99 -1.68 -7.01 12.90
CA MET A 99 -1.38 -5.75 13.57
C MET A 99 -2.65 -5.09 14.12
N GLY A 100 -3.80 -5.27 13.46
CA GLY A 100 -5.11 -4.84 13.95
C GLY A 100 -5.34 -3.32 13.92
N VAL A 101 -4.39 -2.55 13.37
CA VAL A 101 -4.45 -1.08 13.28
C VAL A 101 -4.07 -0.58 11.88
N LYS A 102 -4.45 0.66 11.59
CA LYS A 102 -4.09 1.42 10.40
C LYS A 102 -3.41 2.73 10.79
N VAL A 103 -2.57 3.23 9.91
CA VAL A 103 -1.75 4.44 10.10
C VAL A 103 -1.75 5.26 8.82
N GLU A 104 -2.02 6.56 8.93
CA GLU A 104 -1.97 7.50 7.80
C GLU A 104 -0.51 7.91 7.52
N LEU A 105 -0.17 8.19 6.26
CA LEU A 105 1.16 8.65 5.86
C LEU A 105 1.61 9.90 6.61
N GLU A 106 0.68 10.82 6.88
CA GLU A 106 0.96 12.06 7.63
C GLU A 106 1.47 11.77 9.05
N SER A 107 1.25 10.57 9.58
CA SER A 107 1.79 10.17 10.88
C SER A 107 3.31 10.13 10.92
N LEU A 108 3.98 10.01 9.77
CA LEU A 108 5.44 10.01 9.68
C LEU A 108 6.06 11.36 10.10
N GLN A 109 5.30 12.45 10.08
CA GLN A 109 5.75 13.77 10.56
C GLN A 109 6.16 13.75 12.04
N TRP A 110 5.62 12.83 12.84
CA TRP A 110 5.98 12.66 14.25
C TRP A 110 7.42 12.20 14.46
N LEU A 111 8.08 11.70 13.41
CA LEU A 111 9.46 11.20 13.46
C LEU A 111 10.49 12.29 13.08
N GLY A 112 10.03 13.48 12.71
CA GLY A 112 10.87 14.63 12.34
C GLY A 112 10.49 15.23 11.00
N VAL A 113 10.85 16.50 10.80
CA VAL A 113 10.48 17.32 9.63
C VAL A 113 10.94 16.68 8.32
N ASP A 114 12.17 16.15 8.29
CA ASP A 114 12.76 15.56 7.07
C ASP A 114 12.56 14.05 6.98
N PHE A 115 11.90 13.43 7.98
CA PHE A 115 11.81 11.97 8.06
C PHE A 115 11.15 11.38 6.81
N PHE A 116 10.01 11.93 6.39
CA PHE A 116 9.27 11.41 5.24
C PHE A 116 10.09 11.46 3.95
N THR A 117 10.74 12.57 3.67
CA THR A 117 11.56 12.76 2.47
C THR A 117 12.77 11.80 2.46
N ASN A 118 13.45 11.67 3.59
CA ASN A 118 14.59 10.76 3.72
C ASN A 118 14.14 9.29 3.58
N TRP A 119 13.07 8.92 4.26
CA TRP A 119 12.46 7.59 4.22
C TRP A 119 12.01 7.20 2.80
N LEU A 120 11.47 8.17 2.05
CA LEU A 120 11.03 7.98 0.67
C LEU A 120 12.23 7.81 -0.28
N THR A 121 13.23 8.67 -0.14
CA THR A 121 14.44 8.65 -0.98
C THR A 121 15.18 7.33 -0.81
N GLU A 122 15.41 6.90 0.43
CA GLU A 122 16.05 5.62 0.76
C GLU A 122 15.36 4.44 0.07
N ARG A 123 14.02 4.38 0.07
CA ARG A 123 13.26 3.27 -0.53
C ARG A 123 13.29 3.26 -2.05
N ILE A 124 13.33 4.44 -2.66
CA ILE A 124 13.47 4.56 -4.11
C ILE A 124 14.87 4.11 -4.53
N GLU A 125 15.91 4.53 -3.79
CA GLU A 125 17.30 4.16 -4.07
C GLU A 125 17.59 2.67 -3.85
N THR A 126 17.04 2.09 -2.78
CA THR A 126 17.18 0.66 -2.44
C THR A 126 16.22 -0.24 -3.20
N VAL A 127 15.25 0.33 -3.94
CA VAL A 127 14.20 -0.40 -4.66
C VAL A 127 13.39 -1.30 -3.70
N ASP A 128 13.11 -0.80 -2.49
CA ASP A 128 12.28 -1.48 -1.49
C ASP A 128 10.79 -1.37 -1.88
N VAL A 129 10.39 -2.15 -2.89
CA VAL A 129 9.06 -2.15 -3.50
C VAL A 129 8.58 -3.59 -3.75
N ILE A 130 7.27 -3.83 -3.61
CA ILE A 130 6.66 -5.15 -3.83
C ILE A 130 5.48 -5.14 -4.78
#